data_AF-A0A2V9Z9I8-F1
#
_entry.id   AF-A0A2V9Z9I8-F1
#
_cell.length_a   1.000
_cell.length_b   1.000
_cell.length_c   1.000
_cell.angle_alpha   90.00
_cell.angle_beta   90.00
_cell.angle_gamma   90.00
#
_symmetry.space_group_name_H-M   'P 1'
#
loop_
_entity.id
_entity.type
_entity.pdbx_description
1 polymer ?
#
loop_
_entity_poly.entity_id
_entity_poly.type
_entity_poly.pdbx_seq_one_letter_code
_entity_poly.pdbx_strand_id
1 'polypeptide(L)' 'MTSQAIDLKVNASVPVDCKFWREDDGWIGTCDQFSLRVEGTTFEEAKRNMESALQDVLGAMVRSRESRRVA' A
#
# COMPACT_ATOMS: atom_id res chain seq x y z
N MET A 1 -35.78 -21.32 3.52
CA MET A 1 -34.83 -20.49 4.29
C MET A 1 -34.37 -19.36 3.39
N THR A 2 -34.60 -18.10 3.77
CA THR A 2 -34.13 -16.93 3.03
C THR A 2 -32.75 -16.53 3.55
N SER A 3 -31.73 -16.63 2.70
CA SER A 3 -30.39 -16.13 3.01
C SER A 3 -30.36 -14.61 2.88
N GLN A 4 -29.90 -13.91 3.91
CA GLN A 4 -29.72 -12.45 3.90
C GLN A 4 -28.23 -12.12 3.84
N ALA A 5 -27.82 -11.34 2.85
CA ALA A 5 -26.44 -10.87 2.72
C ALA A 5 -26.22 -9.63 3.60
N ILE A 6 -25.02 -9.48 4.15
CA ILE A 6 -24.57 -8.28 4.88
C ILE A 6 -23.30 -7.76 4.24
N ASP A 7 -23.18 -6.44 4.14
CA ASP A 7 -21.97 -5.79 3.66
C ASP A 7 -20.99 -5.59 4.82
N LEU A 8 -19.77 -6.10 4.67
CA LEU A 8 -18.70 -5.95 5.64
C LEU A 8 -17.40 -5.59 4.93
N LYS A 9 -16.65 -4.63 5.50
CA LYS A 9 -15.31 -4.32 5.02
C LYS A 9 -14.34 -5.43 5.42
N VAL A 10 -13.62 -5.96 4.45
CA VAL A 10 -12.59 -6.99 4.65
C VAL A 10 -11.24 -6.42 4.21
N ASN A 11 -10.23 -6.56 5.06
CA ASN A 11 -8.87 -6.15 4.75
C ASN A 11 -8.10 -7.32 4.13
N ALA A 12 -7.48 -7.09 2.97
CA ALA A 12 -6.58 -8.06 2.34
C ALA A 12 -5.13 -7.62 2.55
N SER A 13 -4.35 -8.43 3.27
CA SER A 13 -2.90 -8.21 3.40
C SER A 13 -2.20 -8.80 2.18
N VAL A 14 -1.67 -7.95 1.30
CA VAL A 14 -0.98 -8.37 0.09
C VAL A 14 0.51 -8.00 0.20
N PRO A 15 1.44 -8.97 0.22
CA PRO A 15 2.86 -8.65 0.20
C PRO A 15 3.23 -8.05 -1.16
N VAL A 16 4.08 -7.03 -1.12
CA VAL A 16 4.61 -6.34 -2.30
C VAL A 16 6.12 -6.30 -2.20
N ASP A 17 6.80 -6.77 -3.24
CA ASP A 17 8.25 -6.74 -3.31
C ASP A 17 8.74 -5.30 -3.54
N CYS A 18 9.53 -4.80 -2.59
CA CYS A 18 10.13 -3.47 -2.62
C CYS A 18 11.65 -3.61 -2.42
N LYS A 19 12.42 -2.70 -3.01
CA LYS A 19 13.87 -2.65 -2.85
C LYS A 19 14.21 -1.67 -1.74
N PHE A 20 15.16 -2.05 -0.88
CA PHE A 20 15.70 -1.18 0.16
C PHE A 20 17.22 -1.21 0.11
N TRP A 21 17.83 -0.04 0.27
CA TRP A 21 19.28 0.08 0.39
C TRP A 21 19.64 1.23 1.31
N ARG A 22 20.85 1.17 1.86
CA ARG A 22 21.39 2.22 2.70
C ARG A 22 22.04 3.29 1.83
N GLU A 23 21.76 4.54 2.14
CA GLU A 23 22.43 5.73 1.61
C GLU A 23 23.12 6.47 2.78
N ASP A 24 24.01 7.42 2.51
CA ASP A 24 25.01 7.94 3.48
C ASP A 24 24.44 8.32 4.86
N ASP A 25 23.22 8.85 4.91
CA ASP A 25 22.54 9.32 6.12
C ASP A 25 21.22 8.58 6.44
N GLY A 26 20.91 7.49 5.74
CA GLY A 26 19.66 6.79 5.98
C GLY A 26 19.37 5.59 5.08
N TRP A 27 18.09 5.31 4.93
CA TRP A 27 17.55 4.21 4.15
C TRP A 27 16.60 4.74 3.10
N ILE A 28 16.78 4.23 1.89
CA ILE A 28 15.88 4.47 0.78
C ILE A 28 15.11 3.19 0.50
N GLY A 29 13.81 3.33 0.24
CA GLY A 29 12.96 2.26 -0.26
C GLY A 29 12.30 2.66 -1.58
N THR A 30 12.26 1.76 -2.56
CA THR A 30 11.44 1.94 -3.76
C THR A 30 10.54 0.75 -4.03
N CYS A 31 9.37 1.03 -4.60
CA CYS A 31 8.49 0.04 -5.17
C CYS A 31 8.12 0.42 -6.60
N ASP A 32 8.86 -0.13 -7.56
CA ASP A 32 8.79 0.24 -8.98
C ASP A 32 7.38 0.03 -9.56
N GLN A 33 6.68 -1.01 -9.09
CA GLN A 33 5.32 -1.35 -9.51
C GLN A 33 4.30 -0.25 -9.21
N PHE A 34 4.50 0.50 -8.13
CA PHE A 34 3.61 1.57 -7.68
C PHE A 34 4.21 2.96 -7.84
N SER A 35 5.40 3.07 -8.46
CA SER A 35 6.15 4.32 -8.58
C SER A 35 6.35 5.03 -7.24
N LEU A 36 6.58 4.25 -6.18
CA LEU A 36 6.80 4.76 -4.82
C LEU A 36 8.29 4.86 -4.50
N ARG A 37 8.65 5.94 -3.81
CA ARG A 37 9.94 6.14 -3.16
C ARG A 37 9.69 6.66 -1.75
N VAL A 38 10.40 6.10 -0.77
CA VAL A 38 10.37 6.55 0.63
C VAL A 38 11.78 6.65 1.17
N GLU A 39 11.91 7.41 2.25
CA GLU A 39 13.16 7.64 2.97
C GLU A 39 12.91 7.42 4.46
N GLY A 40 13.96 7.05 5.20
CA GLY A 40 13.89 6.87 6.65
C GLY A 40 15.28 6.84 7.27
N THR A 41 15.40 7.22 8.54
CA THR A 41 16.67 7.23 9.26
C THR A 41 17.13 5.82 9.64
N THR A 42 16.19 4.88 9.79
CA THR A 42 16.46 3.44 9.96
C THR A 42 15.71 2.60 8.93
N PHE A 43 16.11 1.34 8.80
CA PHE A 43 15.43 0.37 7.93
C PHE A 43 13.95 0.20 8.33
N GLU A 44 13.67 0.11 9.63
CA GLU A 44 12.32 -0.07 10.17
C GLU A 44 11.44 1.15 9.88
N GLU A 45 12.02 2.35 9.94
CA GLU A 45 11.31 3.57 9.56
C GLU A 45 10.99 3.58 8.06
N ALA A 46 11.98 3.33 7.20
CA ALA A 46 11.77 3.27 5.75
C ALA A 46 10.72 2.19 5.39
N LYS A 47 10.76 1.02 6.04
CA LYS A 47 9.77 -0.04 5.86
C LYS A 47 8.36 0.40 6.25
N ARG A 48 8.19 1.03 7.43
CA ARG A 48 6.88 1.56 7.85
C ARG A 48 6.36 2.63 6.90
N ASN A 49 7.24 3.51 6.42
CA ASN A 49 6.88 4.54 5.44
C ASN A 49 6.41 3.92 4.13
N MET A 50 7.07 2.86 3.66
CA MET A 50 6.65 2.11 2.46
C MET A 50 5.29 1.43 2.66
N GLU A 51 5.06 0.78 3.81
CA GLU A 51 3.77 0.14 4.12
C GLU A 51 2.62 1.15 4.12
N SER A 52 2.83 2.32 4.71
CA SER A 52 1.84 3.42 4.70
C SER A 52 1.56 3.90 3.28
N ALA A 53 2.61 4.16 2.49
CA ALA A 53 2.46 4.64 1.11
C ALA A 53 1.74 3.62 0.21
N LEU A 54 2.04 2.33 0.37
CA LEU A 54 1.35 1.25 -0.34
C LEU A 54 -0.12 1.17 0.05
N GLN A 55 -0.45 1.32 1.33
CA GLN A 55 -1.84 1.33 1.80
C GLN A 55 -2.64 2.47 1.15
N ASP A 56 -2.05 3.66 1.02
CA ASP A 56 -2.71 4.81 0.39
C ASP A 56 -2.95 4.59 -1.10
N VAL A 57 -1.94 4.11 -1.84
CA VAL A 57 -2.04 3.82 -3.28
C VAL A 57 -3.05 2.71 -3.56
N LEU A 58 -2.98 1.59 -2.84
CA LEU A 58 -3.92 0.48 -2.97
C LEU A 58 -5.34 0.93 -2.63
N GLY A 59 -5.51 1.70 -1.56
CA GLY A 59 -6.79 2.27 -1.17
C GLY A 59 -7.38 3.19 -2.24
N ALA A 60 -6.56 4.06 -2.84
CA ALA A 60 -6.98 4.94 -3.92
C ALA A 60 -7.42 4.17 -5.17
N MET A 61 -6.69 3.11 -5.54
CA MET A 61 -7.06 2.25 -6.67
C MET A 61 -8.39 1.54 -6.46
N VAL A 62 -8.64 0.99 -5.26
CA VAL A 62 -9.92 0.34 -4.94
C VAL A 62 -11.07 1.34 -5.02
N ARG A 63 -10.94 2.52 -4.41
CA ARG A 63 -11.96 3.58 -4.47
C ARG A 63 -12.22 4.07 -5.90
N SER A 64 -11.16 4.24 -6.71
CA SER A 64 -11.30 4.69 -8.10
C SER A 64 -12.04 3.69 -9.00
N ARG A 65 -11.92 2.39 -8.71
CA ARG A 65 -12.63 1.32 -9.44
C ARG A 65 -14.11 1.31 -9.08
N GLU A 66 -14.42 1.60 -7.83
CA GLU A 66 -15.81 1.77 -7.37
C GLU A 66 -16.48 2.94 -8.10
N SER A 67 -15.82 4.10 -8.19
CA SER A 67 -16.35 5.25 -8.95
C SER A 67 -16.58 4.97 -10.44
N ARG A 68 -15.74 4.14 -11.07
CA ARG A 68 -15.92 3.73 -12.49
C ARG A 68 -17.00 2.69 -12.71
N ARG A 69 -17.43 1.94 -11.69
CA ARG A 69 -18.52 0.97 -11.80
C ARG A 69 -19.91 1.59 -11.62
N VAL A 70 -19.98 2.79 -11.04
CA VAL A 70 -21.22 3.53 -10.77
C VAL A 70 -21.50 4.60 -11.84
N ALA A 71 -20.56 4.82 -12.77
CA ALA A 71 -20.67 5.76 -13.89
C ALA A 71 -21.15 5.08 -15.18
#